data_AF-A0A2S1SZ73-F1
#
_entry.id   AF-A0A2S1SZ73-F1
#
_cell.length_a   1.000
_cell.length_b   1.000
_cell.length_c   1.000
_cell.angle_alpha   90.00
_cell.angle_beta   90.00
_cell.angle_gamma   90.00
#
_symmetry.space_group_name_H-M   'P 1'
#
loop_
_entity.id
_entity.type
_entity.pdbx_description
1 polymer ?
#
loop_
_entity_poly.entity_id
_entity_poly.type
_entity_poly.pdbx_seq_one_letter_code
_entity_poly.pdbx_strand_id
1 'polypeptide(L)'
;MGRCRPRARVERGPKCRDRFPDSCVPCVRYAVKEHLDPADLAELALEGRAVDEAPPRVREHLCTCGDCRGELDMLRRLVGAARSATPSDLVGPPPPGVWDRLAAQARVGRPGRPGRRGRAGRAVRLARLARMAWVARAVRAVRERRAGRASATDADEAPGSGGRIRRRDRLTGAVLLLAGLAVAAARCAARYRRRRRSVREDPLRRRA
;
A
#
# COMPACT_ATOMS: atom_id res chain seq x y z
N MET A 1 25.96 -5.39 -7.06
CA MET A 1 24.87 -6.38 -6.92
C MET A 1 25.02 -7.07 -5.56
N GLY A 2 24.27 -6.62 -4.55
CA GLY A 2 24.24 -7.26 -3.24
C GLY A 2 23.72 -8.68 -3.39
N ARG A 3 24.61 -9.68 -3.32
CA ARG A 3 24.18 -11.08 -3.29
C ARG A 3 23.39 -11.23 -2.01
N CYS A 4 22.09 -11.56 -2.12
CA CYS A 4 21.36 -12.16 -1.01
C CYS A 4 22.21 -13.32 -0.53
N ARG A 5 22.97 -13.12 0.57
CA ARG A 5 23.80 -14.17 1.13
C ARG A 5 22.84 -15.33 1.38
N PRO A 6 23.04 -16.50 0.73
CA PRO A 6 22.23 -17.65 1.05
C PRO A 6 22.38 -17.83 2.56
N ARG A 7 21.28 -17.70 3.30
CA ARG A 7 21.26 -18.10 4.71
C ARG A 7 21.88 -19.49 4.73
N ALA A 8 22.97 -19.64 5.48
CA ALA A 8 23.76 -20.85 5.55
C ALA A 8 22.83 -22.06 5.57
N ARG A 9 23.13 -23.03 4.69
CA ARG A 9 22.44 -24.30 4.58
C ARG A 9 22.19 -24.80 6.00
N VAL A 10 20.93 -24.80 6.43
CA VAL A 10 20.53 -25.39 7.69
C VAL A 10 20.80 -26.87 7.53
N GLU A 11 21.99 -27.30 7.95
CA GLU A 11 22.29 -28.70 8.18
C GLU A 11 21.17 -29.21 9.08
N ARG A 12 20.50 -30.28 8.64
CA ARG A 12 19.44 -30.94 9.38
C ARG A 12 20.08 -31.64 10.59
N GLY A 13 20.51 -30.83 11.56
CA GLY A 13 20.99 -31.25 12.85
C GLY A 13 19.82 -31.71 13.74
N PRO A 14 20.13 -32.53 14.76
CA PRO A 14 19.19 -33.43 15.40
C PRO A 14 18.04 -32.70 16.12
N LYS A 15 16.83 -33.21 15.88
CA LYS A 15 15.57 -33.02 16.63
C LYS A 15 15.65 -32.00 17.79
N CYS A 16 15.29 -30.75 17.52
CA CYS A 16 15.02 -29.70 18.51
C CYS A 16 13.80 -30.05 19.37
N ARG A 17 13.86 -31.07 20.23
CA ARG A 17 12.72 -31.42 21.08
C ARG A 17 12.75 -30.81 22.48
N ASP A 18 13.91 -30.64 23.14
CA ASP A 18 13.84 -30.57 24.61
C ASP A 18 14.71 -29.52 25.34
N ARG A 19 15.16 -28.38 24.77
CA ARG A 19 16.08 -27.51 25.56
C ARG A 19 15.98 -25.99 25.62
N PHE A 20 15.07 -25.28 24.95
CA PHE A 20 14.91 -23.83 25.21
C PHE A 20 13.49 -23.33 24.90
N PRO A 21 12.64 -23.05 25.91
CA PRO A 21 11.29 -22.55 25.68
C PRO A 21 11.18 -21.06 25.31
N ASP A 22 12.17 -20.19 25.56
CA ASP A 22 11.92 -18.73 25.50
C ASP A 22 12.69 -17.92 24.42
N SER A 23 13.52 -18.54 23.58
CA SER A 23 14.30 -17.82 22.55
C SER A 23 14.10 -18.28 21.11
N CYS A 24 13.12 -19.16 20.86
CA CYS A 24 12.71 -19.49 19.51
C CYS A 24 12.01 -18.28 18.88
N VAL A 25 12.81 -17.46 18.18
CA VAL A 25 12.33 -16.53 17.14
C VAL A 25 11.21 -17.24 16.40
N PRO A 26 9.97 -16.71 16.44
CA PRO A 26 8.81 -17.47 16.02
C PRO A 26 9.05 -17.97 14.60
N CYS A 27 9.00 -19.29 14.43
CA CYS A 27 8.86 -19.93 13.14
C CYS A 27 7.73 -19.20 12.41
N VAL A 28 8.08 -18.29 11.50
CA VAL A 28 7.18 -17.41 10.76
C VAL A 28 6.38 -18.27 9.78
N ARG A 29 5.50 -19.11 10.33
CA ARG A 29 4.39 -19.78 9.66
C ARG A 29 3.24 -18.78 9.54
N TYR A 30 3.55 -17.63 8.97
CA TYR A 30 2.59 -16.91 8.15
C TYR A 30 3.22 -16.82 6.77
N ALA A 31 3.36 -18.00 6.15
CA ALA A 31 3.51 -18.14 4.72
C ALA A 31 2.24 -17.55 4.10
N VAL A 32 2.24 -16.23 3.91
CA VAL A 32 1.24 -15.53 3.13
C VAL A 32 1.46 -16.04 1.70
N LYS A 33 0.62 -17.00 1.30
CA LYS A 33 0.58 -17.66 -0.01
C LYS A 33 0.26 -16.71 -1.16
N GLU A 34 0.22 -15.41 -0.93
CA GLU A 34 -0.02 -14.44 -1.98
C GLU A 34 1.34 -13.95 -2.50
N HIS A 35 1.62 -14.32 -3.75
CA HIS A 35 2.68 -13.72 -4.54
C HIS A 35 2.50 -12.20 -4.61
N LEU A 36 3.60 -11.48 -4.86
CA LEU A 36 3.53 -10.05 -5.15
C LEU A 36 2.63 -9.80 -6.36
N ASP A 37 1.95 -8.65 -6.36
CA ASP A 37 1.15 -8.24 -7.50
C ASP A 37 2.10 -8.07 -8.71
N PRO A 38 1.80 -8.64 -9.89
CA PRO A 38 2.64 -8.48 -11.08
C PRO A 38 2.92 -7.01 -11.44
N ALA A 39 1.98 -6.11 -11.11
CA ALA A 39 2.18 -4.68 -11.30
C ALA A 39 3.31 -4.11 -10.42
N ASP A 40 3.40 -4.56 -9.16
CA ASP A 40 4.45 -4.13 -8.23
C ASP A 40 5.83 -4.68 -8.67
N LEU A 41 5.87 -5.91 -9.20
CA LEU A 41 7.09 -6.50 -9.78
C LEU A 41 7.56 -5.74 -11.03
N ALA A 42 6.62 -5.35 -11.90
CA ALA A 42 6.92 -4.55 -13.08
C ALA A 42 7.46 -3.15 -12.71
N GLU A 43 6.88 -2.50 -11.69
CA GLU A 43 7.38 -1.21 -11.19
C GLU A 43 8.84 -1.34 -10.70
N LEU A 44 9.14 -2.36 -9.89
CA LEU A 44 10.51 -2.63 -9.43
C LEU A 44 11.50 -2.90 -10.58
N ALA A 45 11.05 -3.58 -11.64
CA ALA A 45 11.87 -3.85 -12.81
C ALA A 45 12.14 -2.56 -13.61
N LEU A 46 11.14 -1.70 -13.78
CA LEU A 46 11.24 -0.43 -14.51
C LEU A 46 12.11 0.59 -13.79
N GLU A 47 11.99 0.71 -12.47
CA GLU A 47 12.83 1.62 -11.68
C GLU A 47 14.31 1.23 -11.72
N GLY A 48 14.62 -0.04 -12.01
CA GLY A 48 16.00 -0.55 -12.03
C GLY A 48 16.67 -0.57 -10.67
N ARG A 49 15.92 -0.34 -9.58
CA ARG A 49 16.45 -0.34 -8.21
C ARG A 49 16.92 -1.72 -7.80
N ALA A 50 17.96 -1.73 -6.96
CA ALA A 50 18.41 -2.95 -6.32
C ALA A 50 17.29 -3.52 -5.44
N VAL A 51 17.22 -4.85 -5.31
CA VAL A 51 16.26 -5.51 -4.41
C VAL A 51 16.43 -5.02 -2.96
N ASP A 52 17.65 -4.57 -2.61
CA ASP A 52 17.98 -4.04 -1.29
C ASP A 52 17.29 -2.71 -0.96
N GLU A 53 16.89 -1.95 -1.98
CA GLU A 53 16.19 -0.66 -1.89
C GLU A 53 14.66 -0.81 -1.87
N ALA A 54 14.15 -2.00 -2.13
CA ALA A 54 12.72 -2.28 -2.09
C ALA A 54 12.18 -2.17 -0.64
N PRO A 55 10.87 -1.88 -0.46
CA PRO A 55 10.26 -1.89 0.87
C PRO A 55 10.58 -3.18 1.65
N PRO A 56 10.84 -3.12 2.97
CA PRO A 56 11.35 -4.28 3.74
C PRO A 56 10.53 -5.57 3.57
N ARG A 57 9.19 -5.45 3.50
CA ARG A 57 8.28 -6.59 3.27
C ARG A 57 8.46 -7.24 1.89
N VAL A 58 8.68 -6.43 0.86
CA VAL A 58 8.89 -6.90 -0.52
C VAL A 58 10.23 -7.60 -0.61
N ARG A 59 11.27 -7.02 -0.01
CA ARG A 59 12.60 -7.63 0.06
C ARG A 59 12.57 -8.98 0.79
N GLU A 60 11.91 -9.06 1.93
CA GLU A 60 11.74 -10.31 2.69
C GLU A 60 10.98 -11.38 1.86
N HIS A 61 9.93 -10.98 1.14
CA HIS A 61 9.21 -11.87 0.23
C HIS A 61 10.10 -12.35 -0.92
N LEU A 62 10.80 -11.44 -1.62
CA LEU A 62 11.71 -11.80 -2.71
C LEU A 62 12.89 -12.67 -2.24
N CYS A 63 13.28 -12.61 -0.97
CA CYS A 63 14.26 -13.50 -0.36
C CYS A 63 13.74 -14.94 -0.15
N THR A 64 12.42 -15.11 0.00
CA THR A 64 11.78 -16.38 0.36
C THR A 64 11.02 -17.05 -0.78
N CYS A 65 10.45 -16.27 -1.70
CA CYS A 65 9.68 -16.76 -2.84
C CYS A 65 10.54 -16.83 -4.11
N GLY A 66 10.79 -18.05 -4.59
CA GLY A 66 11.53 -18.30 -5.83
C GLY A 66 10.81 -17.82 -7.08
N ASP A 67 9.48 -17.99 -7.14
CA ASP A 67 8.67 -17.64 -8.32
C ASP A 67 8.65 -16.14 -8.58
N CYS A 68 8.37 -15.33 -7.55
CA CYS A 68 8.40 -13.88 -7.66
C CYS A 68 9.79 -13.34 -8.02
N ARG A 69 10.85 -14.02 -7.57
CA ARG A 69 12.22 -13.66 -7.96
C ARG A 69 12.48 -13.99 -9.43
N GLY A 70 12.08 -15.18 -9.88
CA GLY A 70 12.19 -15.58 -11.28
C GLY A 70 11.41 -14.64 -12.22
N GLU A 71 10.22 -14.24 -11.82
CA GLU A 71 9.41 -13.26 -12.54
C GLU A 71 10.07 -11.88 -12.60
N LEU A 72 10.57 -11.38 -11.47
CA LEU A 72 11.31 -10.10 -11.44
C LEU A 72 12.57 -10.14 -12.32
N ASP A 73 13.32 -11.23 -12.30
CA ASP A 73 14.53 -11.38 -13.13
C ASP A 73 14.20 -11.45 -14.62
N MET A 74 13.09 -12.12 -14.98
CA MET A 74 12.56 -12.12 -16.35
C MET A 74 12.16 -10.71 -16.79
N LEU A 75 11.41 -9.97 -15.96
CA LEU A 75 11.01 -8.59 -16.25
C LEU A 75 12.23 -7.67 -16.40
N ARG A 76 13.24 -7.81 -15.55
CA ARG A 76 14.49 -7.03 -15.64
C ARG A 76 15.26 -7.33 -16.93
N ARG A 77 15.33 -8.60 -17.36
CA ARG A 77 15.93 -8.95 -18.66
C ARG A 77 15.17 -8.31 -19.82
N LEU A 78 13.85 -8.33 -19.79
CA LEU A 78 13.01 -7.71 -20.81
C LEU A 78 13.20 -6.18 -20.85
N VAL A 79 13.19 -5.51 -19.70
CA VAL A 79 13.47 -4.06 -19.61
C VAL A 79 14.88 -3.74 -20.10
N GLY A 80 15.86 -4.57 -19.76
CA GLY A 80 17.24 -4.46 -20.25
C GLY A 80 17.29 -4.53 -21.78
N ALA A 81 16.68 -5.56 -22.38
CA ALA A 81 16.61 -5.73 -23.82
C ALA A 81 15.90 -4.56 -24.52
N ALA A 82 14.79 -4.08 -23.95
CA ALA A 82 14.06 -2.92 -24.47
C ALA A 82 14.89 -1.64 -24.42
N ARG A 83 15.73 -1.45 -23.40
CA ARG A 83 16.62 -0.27 -23.26
C ARG A 83 17.86 -0.36 -24.14
N SER A 84 18.35 -1.56 -24.44
CA SER A 84 19.49 -1.77 -25.34
C SER A 84 19.09 -1.82 -26.82
N ALA A 85 17.79 -1.85 -27.13
CA ALA A 85 17.30 -1.87 -28.49
C ALA A 85 17.71 -0.59 -29.22
N THR A 86 18.36 -0.77 -30.36
CA THR A 86 18.76 0.29 -31.26
C THR A 86 17.65 0.58 -32.27
N PRO A 87 17.64 1.75 -32.94
CA PRO A 87 16.68 2.03 -34.01
C PRO A 87 16.68 1.00 -35.14
N SER A 88 17.81 0.31 -35.38
CA SER A 88 17.91 -0.81 -36.34
C SER A 88 17.24 -2.10 -35.86
N ASP A 89 17.06 -2.28 -34.55
CA ASP A 89 16.32 -3.42 -33.98
C ASP A 89 14.80 -3.19 -34.03
N LEU A 90 14.37 -1.94 -34.24
CA LEU A 90 12.97 -1.63 -34.43
C LEU A 90 12.52 -2.12 -35.80
N VAL A 91 11.36 -2.77 -35.83
CA VAL A 91 10.62 -2.98 -37.07
C VAL A 91 10.49 -1.61 -37.75
N GLY A 92 10.78 -1.54 -39.05
CA GLY A 92 10.80 -0.29 -39.82
C GLY A 92 9.56 0.59 -39.61
N PRO A 93 9.61 1.87 -40.03
CA PRO A 93 8.56 2.83 -39.73
C PRO A 93 7.18 2.24 -40.04
N PRO A 94 6.21 2.39 -39.12
CA PRO A 94 4.88 1.82 -39.33
C PRO A 94 4.30 2.39 -40.63
N PRO A 95 3.54 1.58 -41.41
CA PRO A 95 2.93 2.05 -42.64
C PRO A 95 2.11 3.34 -42.43
N PRO A 96 2.08 4.26 -43.42
CA PRO A 96 1.31 5.49 -43.32
C PRO A 96 -0.16 5.18 -42.99
N GLY A 97 -0.77 5.98 -42.12
CA GLY A 97 -2.16 5.83 -41.68
C GLY A 97 -2.41 4.78 -40.57
N VAL A 98 -1.39 4.06 -40.08
CA VAL A 98 -1.56 3.20 -38.88
C VAL A 98 -1.90 4.04 -37.65
N TRP A 99 -1.22 5.18 -37.46
CA TRP A 99 -1.49 6.08 -36.33
C TRP A 99 -2.87 6.72 -36.42
N ASP A 100 -3.33 7.09 -37.61
CA ASP A 100 -4.67 7.64 -37.83
C ASP A 100 -5.76 6.60 -37.50
N ARG A 101 -5.56 5.35 -37.90
CA ARG A 101 -6.46 4.23 -37.57
C ARG A 101 -6.51 3.97 -36.06
N LEU A 102 -5.36 3.94 -35.39
CA LEU A 102 -5.30 3.77 -33.93
C LEU A 102 -5.95 4.96 -33.20
N ALA A 103 -5.71 6.19 -33.66
CA ALA A 103 -6.34 7.39 -33.11
C ALA A 103 -7.85 7.37 -33.32
N ALA A 104 -8.34 6.94 -34.50
CA ALA A 104 -9.76 6.76 -34.77
C ALA A 104 -10.36 5.69 -33.84
N GLN A 105 -9.72 4.53 -33.69
CA GLN A 105 -10.17 3.48 -32.78
C GLN A 105 -10.18 3.92 -31.31
N ALA A 106 -9.19 4.70 -30.87
CA ALA A 106 -9.13 5.25 -29.53
C ALA A 106 -10.23 6.30 -29.29
N ARG A 107 -10.56 7.12 -30.31
CA ARG A 107 -11.68 8.08 -30.28
C ARG A 107 -13.04 7.37 -30.30
N VAL A 108 -13.13 6.22 -30.97
CA VAL A 108 -14.29 5.32 -30.93
C VAL A 108 -14.40 4.61 -29.56
N GLY A 109 -13.55 4.98 -28.59
CA GLY A 109 -13.58 4.55 -27.20
C GLY A 109 -14.99 4.24 -26.73
N ARG A 110 -15.27 2.93 -26.63
CA ARG A 110 -16.47 2.27 -26.11
C ARG A 110 -17.69 3.18 -26.06
N PRO A 111 -18.76 3.00 -26.87
CA PRO A 111 -20.00 3.76 -26.71
C PRO A 111 -20.32 3.84 -25.23
N GLY A 112 -20.13 5.05 -24.68
CA GLY A 112 -20.11 5.24 -23.25
C GLY A 112 -21.49 4.85 -22.78
N ARG A 113 -21.62 3.70 -22.07
CA ARG A 113 -22.91 3.23 -21.57
C ARG A 113 -23.65 4.43 -20.99
N PRO A 114 -24.74 4.89 -21.63
CA PRO A 114 -25.48 6.03 -21.11
C PRO A 114 -26.03 5.60 -19.75
N GLY A 115 -25.80 6.41 -18.71
CA GLY A 115 -26.63 6.31 -17.50
C GLY A 115 -26.01 5.88 -16.17
N ARG A 116 -24.75 6.23 -15.83
CA ARG A 116 -24.33 6.21 -14.39
C ARG A 116 -23.58 7.42 -13.85
N ARG A 117 -23.33 8.46 -14.66
CA ARG A 117 -22.56 9.65 -14.20
C ARG A 117 -23.39 10.69 -13.42
N GLY A 118 -24.73 10.64 -13.48
CA GLY A 118 -25.59 11.65 -12.83
C GLY A 118 -25.75 11.52 -11.30
N ARG A 119 -25.91 10.30 -10.76
CA ARG A 119 -26.15 10.10 -9.32
C ARG A 119 -24.87 9.94 -8.48
N ALA A 120 -23.80 9.38 -9.03
CA ALA A 120 -22.56 9.14 -8.29
C ALA A 120 -21.80 10.45 -7.98
N GLY A 121 -21.83 11.44 -8.88
CA GLY A 121 -21.12 12.72 -8.68
C GLY A 121 -21.68 13.55 -7.53
N ARG A 122 -23.01 13.57 -7.35
CA ARG A 122 -23.65 14.30 -6.23
C ARG A 122 -23.36 13.64 -4.88
N ALA A 123 -23.43 12.31 -4.81
CA ALA A 123 -23.10 11.57 -3.59
C ALA A 123 -21.65 11.79 -3.13
N VAL A 124 -20.69 11.84 -4.07
CA VAL A 124 -19.28 12.09 -3.75
C VAL A 124 -19.07 13.53 -3.26
N ARG A 125 -19.73 14.53 -3.84
CA ARG A 125 -19.64 15.93 -3.37
C ARG A 125 -20.24 16.07 -1.96
N LEU A 126 -21.42 15.50 -1.70
CA LEU A 126 -22.05 15.53 -0.38
C LEU A 126 -21.19 14.82 0.68
N ALA A 127 -20.59 13.68 0.36
CA ALA A 127 -19.69 12.97 1.27
C ALA A 127 -18.43 13.80 1.61
N ARG A 128 -17.91 14.58 0.65
CA ARG A 128 -16.77 15.49 0.89
C ARG A 128 -17.16 16.64 1.82
N LEU A 129 -18.31 17.26 1.59
CA LEU A 129 -18.82 18.35 2.45
C LEU A 129 -19.10 17.87 3.88
N ALA A 130 -19.75 16.71 4.04
CA ALA A 130 -20.00 16.11 5.35
C ALA A 130 -18.70 15.84 6.13
N ARG A 131 -17.65 15.37 5.44
CA ARG A 131 -16.33 15.15 6.07
C ARG A 131 -15.69 16.46 6.51
N MET A 132 -15.76 17.51 5.68
CA MET A 132 -15.22 18.84 6.04
C MET A 132 -15.98 19.44 7.23
N ALA A 133 -17.31 19.30 7.27
CA ALA A 133 -18.12 19.76 8.40
C ALA A 133 -17.77 19.04 9.71
N TRP A 134 -17.51 17.73 9.66
CA TRP A 134 -17.06 16.97 10.84
C TRP A 134 -15.69 17.43 11.33
N VAL A 135 -14.73 17.65 10.42
CA VAL A 135 -13.39 18.18 10.77
C VAL A 135 -13.49 19.58 11.39
N ALA A 136 -14.29 20.48 10.82
CA ALA A 136 -14.49 21.82 11.37
C ALA A 136 -15.07 21.78 12.80
N ARG A 137 -16.04 20.88 13.04
CA ARG A 137 -16.62 20.67 14.37
C ARG A 137 -15.61 20.12 15.37
N ALA A 138 -14.76 19.17 14.96
CA ALA A 138 -13.70 18.63 15.79
C ALA A 138 -12.66 19.70 16.17
N VAL A 139 -12.26 20.55 15.22
CA VAL A 139 -11.32 21.66 15.47
C VAL A 139 -11.91 22.68 16.45
N ARG A 140 -13.20 23.03 16.31
CA ARG A 140 -13.88 23.93 17.24
C ARG A 140 -13.90 23.36 18.66
N ALA A 141 -14.26 22.10 18.83
CA ALA A 141 -14.27 21.44 20.14
C ALA A 141 -12.88 21.39 20.82
N VAL A 142 -11.79 21.28 20.05
CA VAL A 142 -10.42 21.35 20.58
C VAL A 142 -10.06 22.77 21.04
N ARG A 143 -10.49 23.80 20.29
CA ARG A 143 -10.24 25.20 20.66
C ARG A 143 -10.99 25.59 21.94
N GLU A 144 -12.25 25.18 22.08
CA GLU A 144 -13.07 25.44 23.29
C GLU A 144 -12.45 24.79 24.54
N ARG A 145 -11.95 23.56 24.44
CA ARG A 145 -11.23 22.89 25.55
C ARG A 145 -9.93 23.60 25.94
N ARG A 146 -9.26 24.27 25.00
CA ARG A 146 -8.06 25.08 25.30
C ARG A 146 -8.44 26.40 25.98
N ALA A 147 -9.49 27.08 25.49
CA ALA A 147 -9.96 28.34 26.06
C ALA A 147 -10.42 28.16 27.52
N GLY A 148 -11.21 27.11 27.81
CA GLY A 148 -11.66 26.82 29.18
C GLY A 148 -10.55 26.40 30.15
N ARG A 149 -9.35 26.05 29.66
CA ARG A 149 -8.19 25.71 30.51
C ARG A 149 -7.29 26.91 30.80
N ALA A 150 -7.31 27.94 29.95
CA ALA A 150 -6.55 29.17 30.17
C ALA A 150 -7.11 30.03 31.32
N SER A 151 -8.40 29.87 31.66
CA SER A 151 -9.05 30.64 32.73
C SER A 151 -8.97 30.00 34.12
N ALA A 152 -8.30 28.84 34.26
CA ALA A 152 -8.30 28.06 35.50
C ALA A 152 -6.94 28.06 36.24
N THR A 153 -6.00 28.95 35.88
CA THR A 153 -4.64 28.96 36.45
C THR A 153 -4.32 30.13 37.39
N ASP A 154 -5.29 30.94 37.82
CA ASP A 154 -5.05 32.11 38.69
C ASP A 154 -5.57 31.96 40.13
N ALA A 155 -5.64 30.75 40.68
CA ALA A 155 -5.90 30.59 42.11
C ALA A 155 -5.06 29.45 42.70
N ASP A 156 -4.39 29.78 43.80
CA ASP A 156 -3.56 28.95 44.68
C ASP A 156 -2.15 28.58 44.20
N GLU A 157 -1.25 29.54 44.38
CA GLU A 157 0.16 29.30 44.67
C GLU A 157 0.27 28.60 46.05
N ALA A 158 0.39 27.27 46.03
CA ALA A 158 0.83 26.49 47.18
C ALA A 158 2.07 25.65 46.80
N PRO A 159 3.20 25.78 47.50
CA PRO A 159 4.40 25.02 47.21
C PRO A 159 4.27 23.61 47.81
N GLY A 160 3.92 22.61 47.00
CA GLY A 160 3.77 21.26 47.53
C GLY A 160 3.72 20.14 46.49
N SER A 161 4.80 19.38 46.42
CA SER A 161 4.89 17.98 45.95
C SER A 161 4.81 17.72 44.42
N GLY A 162 5.99 17.46 43.85
CA GLY A 162 6.15 16.87 42.51
C GLY A 162 5.60 15.44 42.44
N GLY A 163 4.92 15.11 41.34
CA GLY A 163 4.58 13.70 41.06
C GLY A 163 3.47 13.42 40.06
N ARG A 164 2.71 14.43 39.58
CA ARG A 164 1.47 14.17 38.80
C ARG A 164 1.48 14.57 37.32
N ILE A 165 2.61 15.01 36.76
CA ILE A 165 2.66 15.45 35.34
C ILE A 165 2.80 14.27 34.35
N ARG A 166 3.36 13.11 34.76
CA ARG A 166 3.64 12.00 33.82
C ARG A 166 2.43 11.16 33.36
N ARG A 167 1.24 11.27 33.98
CA ARG A 167 0.08 10.42 33.61
C ARG A 167 -0.78 10.99 32.47
N ARG A 168 -0.73 12.30 32.20
CA ARG A 168 -1.62 12.93 31.21
C ARG A 168 -1.17 12.75 29.76
N ASP A 169 0.12 12.62 29.48
CA ASP A 169 0.61 12.47 28.10
C ASP A 169 0.32 11.08 27.49
N ARG A 170 0.14 10.05 28.33
CA ARG A 170 -0.13 8.68 27.84
C ARG A 170 -1.52 8.55 27.19
N LEU A 171 -2.51 9.33 27.63
CA LEU A 171 -3.87 9.26 27.08
C LEU A 171 -3.96 9.91 25.70
N THR A 172 -3.24 11.01 25.46
CA THR A 172 -3.20 11.69 24.17
C THR A 172 -2.55 10.82 23.09
N GLY A 173 -1.47 10.10 23.45
CA GLY A 173 -0.82 9.14 22.57
C GLY A 173 -1.75 7.99 22.16
N ALA A 174 -2.50 7.41 23.12
CA ALA A 174 -3.41 6.31 22.85
C ALA A 174 -4.55 6.69 21.89
N VAL A 175 -5.12 7.89 22.05
CA VAL A 175 -6.21 8.37 21.17
C VAL A 175 -5.72 8.59 19.74
N LEU A 176 -4.52 9.14 19.54
CA LEU A 176 -3.94 9.32 18.21
C LEU A 176 -3.63 7.98 17.52
N LEU A 177 -3.17 6.99 18.29
CA LEU A 177 -2.89 5.64 17.79
C LEU A 177 -4.18 4.92 17.32
N LEU A 178 -5.25 5.00 18.11
CA LEU A 178 -6.55 4.44 17.75
C LEU A 178 -7.15 5.13 16.52
N ALA A 179 -7.02 6.45 16.41
CA ALA A 179 -7.46 7.19 15.23
C ALA A 179 -6.68 6.79 13.97
N GLY A 180 -5.36 6.61 14.08
CA GLY A 180 -4.50 6.12 12.99
C GLY A 180 -4.91 4.71 12.51
N LEU A 181 -5.15 3.79 13.45
CA LEU A 181 -5.61 2.42 13.15
C LEU A 181 -6.97 2.41 12.45
N ALA A 182 -7.91 3.24 12.88
CA ALA A 182 -9.23 3.35 12.25
C ALA A 182 -9.13 3.83 10.79
N VAL A 183 -8.26 4.81 10.49
CA VAL A 183 -8.01 5.30 9.13
C VAL A 183 -7.36 4.22 8.25
N ALA A 184 -6.40 3.47 8.80
CA ALA A 184 -5.75 2.37 8.10
C ALA A 184 -6.75 1.24 7.77
N ALA A 185 -7.59 0.85 8.73
CA ALA A 185 -8.63 -0.16 8.55
C ALA A 185 -9.65 0.26 7.48
N ALA A 186 -10.08 1.53 7.48
CA ALA A 186 -11.00 2.06 6.47
C ALA A 186 -10.41 2.02 5.04
N ARG A 187 -9.11 2.36 4.89
CA ARG A 187 -8.40 2.23 3.61
C ARG A 187 -8.30 0.77 3.16
N CYS A 188 -7.99 -0.14 4.07
CA CYS A 188 -7.89 -1.57 3.79
C CYS A 188 -9.24 -2.13 3.31
N ALA A 189 -10.34 -1.81 4.02
CA ALA A 189 -11.69 -2.20 3.64
C ALA A 189 -12.12 -1.64 2.27
N ALA A 190 -11.75 -0.39 1.95
CA ALA A 190 -12.04 0.21 0.65
C ALA A 190 -11.28 -0.49 -0.50
N ARG A 191 -10.01 -0.86 -0.28
CA ARG A 191 -9.18 -1.59 -1.25
C ARG A 191 -9.73 -3.01 -1.48
N TYR A 192 -10.08 -3.70 -0.40
CA TYR A 192 -10.72 -5.03 -0.45
C TYR A 192 -12.03 -5.01 -1.26
N ARG A 193 -12.91 -4.01 -1.04
CA ARG A 193 -14.15 -3.87 -1.80
C ARG A 193 -13.93 -3.63 -3.30
N ARG A 194 -12.83 -2.97 -3.70
CA ARG A 194 -12.50 -2.79 -5.13
C ARG A 194 -12.07 -4.11 -5.77
N ARG A 195 -11.18 -4.88 -5.14
CA ARG A 195 -10.76 -6.20 -5.64
C ARG A 195 -11.94 -7.17 -5.77
N ARG A 196 -12.88 -7.17 -4.82
CA ARG A 196 -14.04 -8.06 -4.91
C ARG A 196 -15.02 -7.71 -6.04
N ARG A 197 -15.04 -6.44 -6.50
CA ARG A 197 -15.85 -6.03 -7.65
C ARG A 197 -15.24 -6.48 -8.97
N SER A 198 -13.91 -6.38 -9.14
CA SER A 198 -13.25 -6.81 -10.37
C SER A 198 -13.41 -8.31 -10.63
N VAL A 199 -13.33 -9.14 -9.58
CA VAL A 199 -13.51 -10.60 -9.69
C VAL A 199 -14.94 -10.99 -10.10
N ARG A 200 -15.96 -10.21 -9.72
CA ARG A 200 -17.36 -10.48 -10.08
C ARG A 200 -17.72 -10.06 -11.51
N GLU A 201 -16.96 -9.15 -12.13
CA GLU A 201 -17.23 -8.66 -13.49
C GLU A 201 -16.55 -9.50 -14.58
N ASP A 202 -15.69 -10.46 -14.21
CA ASP A 202 -14.93 -11.30 -15.14
C ASP A 202 -15.57 -12.64 -15.63
N PRO A 203 -16.73 -13.14 -15.15
CA PRO A 203 -17.27 -14.41 -15.66
C PRO A 203 -17.94 -14.30 -17.04
N LEU A 204 -18.20 -13.09 -17.54
CA LEU A 204 -18.87 -12.89 -18.84
C LEU A 204 -17.91 -12.68 -20.02
N ARG A 205 -16.59 -12.64 -19.79
CA ARG A 205 -15.59 -12.47 -20.85
C ARG A 205 -15.02 -13.76 -21.43
N ARG A 206 -15.36 -14.93 -20.88
CA ARG A 206 -14.84 -16.25 -21.33
C ARG A 206 -15.80 -17.05 -22.22
N ARG A 207 -16.89 -16.45 -22.73
CA ARG A 207 -17.88 -17.13 -23.59
C ARG A 207 -18.09 -16.47 -24.97
N ALA A 208 -17.17 -15.62 -25.40
CA ALA A 208 -17.10 -15.09 -26.76
C ALA A 208 -15.71 -15.41 -27.31
#